data_AF-K8NVZ3-F1
#
_entry.id   AF-K8NVZ3-F1
#
_cell.length_a   1.000
_cell.length_b   1.000
_cell.length_c   1.000
_cell.angle_alpha   90.00
_cell.angle_beta   90.00
_cell.angle_gamma   90.00
#
_symmetry.space_group_name_H-M   'P 1'
#
loop_
_entity.id
_entity.type
_entity.pdbx_description
1 polymer ?
#
loop_
_entity_poly.entity_id
_entity_poly.type
_entity_poly.pdbx_seq_one_letter_code
_entity_poly.pdbx_strand_id
1 'polypeptide(L)'
;MQSGQTNKQGQPFRLFVGFRETSWEVEYRRSVVQIATQTAAENDSALDRETLLHVVSRSIDHARAQLAIATDYAQEIRAFLNETFGLDLTITVGGYRQSGLYGRLNHPRTDEELVAFVERQMAERCGFIPDYATPLEGIDPLEWLLWCAETLRHPDPDYVPGDEVYDCLARRYRQTGAVLRHVRAALDPDKLKALLSRPVDAILERVLRG
;
A
#
# COMPACT_ATOMS: atom_id res chain seq x y z
N MET A 1 -5.43 -24.37 -14.46
CA MET A 1 -4.47 -23.25 -14.47
C MET A 1 -5.28 -21.98 -14.68
N GLN A 2 -5.51 -21.19 -13.63
CA GLN A 2 -6.29 -19.95 -13.74
C GLN A 2 -5.41 -18.87 -14.40
N SER A 3 -5.86 -18.40 -15.57
CA SER A 3 -5.23 -17.34 -16.34
C SER A 3 -5.41 -16.02 -15.61
N GLY A 4 -4.38 -15.55 -14.93
CA GLY A 4 -4.40 -14.18 -14.42
C GLY A 4 -4.39 -13.19 -15.56
N GLN A 5 -5.29 -12.21 -15.52
CA GLN A 5 -5.38 -11.21 -16.58
C GLN A 5 -4.08 -10.38 -16.62
N THR A 6 -3.50 -10.29 -17.81
CA THR A 6 -2.47 -9.32 -18.19
C THR A 6 -3.13 -8.19 -18.98
N ASN A 7 -2.51 -7.02 -19.05
CA ASN A 7 -3.00 -5.98 -19.97
C ASN A 7 -3.00 -6.51 -21.41
N LYS A 8 -3.59 -5.77 -22.35
CA LYS A 8 -3.65 -6.14 -23.80
C LYS A 8 -2.26 -6.46 -24.41
N GLN A 9 -1.16 -6.20 -23.69
CA GLN A 9 0.22 -6.40 -24.08
C GLN A 9 0.96 -7.50 -23.27
N GLY A 10 0.27 -8.26 -22.41
CA GLY A 10 0.89 -9.35 -21.64
C GLY A 10 1.66 -8.90 -20.39
N GLN A 11 1.53 -7.63 -19.98
CA GLN A 11 2.27 -7.06 -18.84
C GLN A 11 1.43 -7.07 -17.54
N PRO A 12 2.08 -7.01 -16.35
CA PRO A 12 1.39 -6.81 -15.08
C PRO A 12 0.56 -5.52 -15.13
N PHE A 13 -0.70 -5.59 -14.69
CA PHE A 13 -1.53 -4.40 -14.55
C PHE A 13 -1.02 -3.51 -13.42
N ARG A 14 -1.28 -2.21 -13.56
CA ARG A 14 -1.27 -1.31 -12.43
C ARG A 14 -2.49 -1.69 -11.60
N LEU A 15 -2.27 -2.13 -10.37
CA LEU A 15 -3.35 -2.52 -9.47
C LEU A 15 -3.97 -1.29 -8.80
N PHE A 16 -3.21 -0.20 -8.71
CA PHE A 16 -3.60 0.98 -7.95
C PHE A 16 -2.80 2.23 -8.34
N VAL A 17 -3.52 3.33 -8.57
CA VAL A 17 -3.01 4.71 -8.73
C VAL A 17 -3.04 5.39 -7.36
N GLY A 18 -2.03 6.19 -7.00
CA GLY A 18 -2.05 6.97 -5.75
C GLY A 18 -1.56 6.28 -4.47
N PHE A 19 -1.01 5.06 -4.53
CA PHE A 19 -0.54 4.35 -3.31
C PHE A 19 0.54 5.13 -2.56
N ARG A 20 1.36 5.91 -3.28
CA ARG A 20 2.35 6.81 -2.66
C ARG A 20 1.73 8.01 -1.98
N GLU A 21 0.76 8.63 -2.64
CA GLU A 21 0.10 9.86 -2.19
C GLU A 21 -0.80 9.58 -0.98
N THR A 22 -1.14 8.32 -0.77
CA THR A 22 -2.08 7.85 0.26
C THR A 22 -1.38 7.32 1.52
N SER A 23 -0.26 7.94 1.89
CA SER A 23 0.30 8.03 3.25
C SER A 23 1.24 6.96 3.81
N TRP A 24 1.42 5.79 3.20
CA TRP A 24 2.30 4.79 3.83
C TRP A 24 3.76 5.25 3.84
N GLU A 25 4.22 6.13 2.93
CA GLU A 25 5.56 6.72 2.98
C GLU A 25 5.75 7.61 4.22
N VAL A 26 4.72 8.35 4.61
CA VAL A 26 4.74 9.16 5.84
C VAL A 26 4.83 8.22 7.05
N GLU A 27 4.03 7.16 7.08
CA GLU A 27 4.09 6.15 8.13
C GLU A 27 5.40 5.35 8.14
N TYR A 28 6.01 5.13 6.97
CA TYR A 28 7.31 4.50 6.83
C TYR A 28 8.37 5.36 7.52
N ARG A 29 8.41 6.66 7.20
CA ARG A 29 9.33 7.60 7.85
C ARG A 29 9.09 7.68 9.35
N ARG A 30 7.82 7.74 9.79
CA ARG A 30 7.46 7.69 11.22
C ARG A 30 7.95 6.42 11.90
N SER A 31 7.81 5.27 11.24
CA SER A 31 8.27 3.97 11.74
C SER A 31 9.79 3.94 11.89
N VAL A 32 10.54 4.46 10.91
CA VAL A 32 12.01 4.58 11.01
C VAL A 32 12.40 5.48 12.19
N VAL A 33 11.71 6.62 12.37
CA VAL A 33 11.95 7.52 13.50
C VAL A 33 11.67 6.83 14.83
N GLN A 34 10.55 6.11 14.93
CA GLN A 34 10.20 5.39 16.14
C GLN A 34 11.23 4.32 16.49
N ILE A 35 11.70 3.56 15.50
CA ILE A 35 12.78 2.57 15.70
C ILE A 35 14.06 3.27 16.18
N ALA A 36 14.44 4.40 15.57
CA ALA A 36 15.62 5.13 16.00
C ALA A 36 15.53 5.67 17.43
N THR A 37 14.37 6.22 17.82
CA THR A 37 14.12 6.66 19.19
C THR A 37 14.19 5.49 20.18
N GLN A 38 13.61 4.34 19.83
CA GLN A 38 13.67 3.15 20.67
C GLN A 38 15.11 2.62 20.81
N THR A 39 15.85 2.52 19.70
CA THR A 39 17.26 2.12 19.71
C THR A 39 18.11 3.05 20.56
N ALA A 40 17.85 4.36 20.51
CA ALA A 40 18.57 5.35 21.32
C ALA A 40 18.40 5.08 22.82
N ALA A 41 17.15 4.82 23.25
CA ALA A 41 16.81 4.54 24.63
C ALA A 41 17.35 3.18 25.10
N GLU A 42 17.33 2.16 24.25
CA GLU A 42 17.81 0.81 24.59
C GLU A 42 19.34 0.71 24.71
N ASN A 43 20.08 1.62 24.07
CA ASN A 43 21.55 1.59 24.02
C ASN A 43 22.21 2.75 24.79
N ASP A 44 21.44 3.57 25.52
CA ASP A 44 21.91 4.82 26.14
C ASP A 44 22.79 5.64 25.18
N SER A 45 22.33 5.75 23.93
CA SER A 45 23.15 6.27 22.83
C SER A 45 23.45 7.76 23.00
N ALA A 46 24.72 8.13 22.97
CA ALA A 46 25.18 9.52 22.93
C ALA A 46 25.09 10.17 21.53
N LEU A 47 24.74 9.39 20.49
CA LEU A 47 24.57 9.89 19.13
C LEU A 47 23.37 10.83 19.04
N ASP A 48 23.49 11.89 18.23
CA ASP A 48 22.37 12.77 17.93
C ASP A 48 21.29 12.05 17.09
N ARG A 49 20.12 12.67 17.03
CA ARG A 49 18.95 12.11 16.35
C ARG A 49 19.19 11.84 14.86
N GLU A 50 19.86 12.73 14.15
CA GLU A 50 20.06 12.59 12.69
C GLU A 50 21.01 11.44 12.39
N THR A 51 22.08 11.31 13.18
CA THR A 51 23.02 10.20 13.08
C THR A 51 22.35 8.85 13.34
N LEU A 52 21.50 8.76 14.38
CA LEU A 52 20.74 7.54 14.68
C LEU A 52 19.75 7.18 13.56
N LEU A 53 19.03 8.17 13.02
CA LEU A 53 18.13 7.96 11.89
C LEU A 53 18.89 7.42 10.67
N HIS A 54 20.08 7.96 10.39
CA HIS A 54 20.92 7.49 9.29
C HIS A 54 21.35 6.03 9.50
N VAL A 55 21.85 5.69 10.69
CA VAL A 55 22.30 4.33 11.03
C VAL A 55 21.15 3.32 10.93
N VAL A 56 19.99 3.63 11.51
CA VAL A 56 18.81 2.76 11.47
C VAL A 56 18.31 2.60 10.04
N SER A 57 18.20 3.68 9.28
CA SER A 57 17.77 3.64 7.88
C SER A 57 18.67 2.71 7.06
N ARG A 58 20.00 2.83 7.20
CA ARG A 58 20.95 1.94 6.50
C ARG A 58 20.89 0.49 6.93
N SER A 59 20.32 0.21 8.10
CA SER A 59 20.16 -1.14 8.63
C SER A 59 18.88 -1.81 8.15
N ILE A 60 18.02 -1.10 7.41
CA ILE A 60 16.76 -1.64 6.88
C ILE A 60 16.94 -2.11 5.44
N ASP A 61 16.43 -3.30 5.12
CA ASP A 61 16.17 -3.71 3.74
C ASP A 61 14.91 -3.00 3.22
N HIS A 62 15.12 -1.82 2.62
CA HIS A 62 14.03 -0.99 2.11
C HIS A 62 13.19 -1.68 1.04
N ALA A 63 13.81 -2.43 0.13
CA ALA A 63 13.09 -3.08 -0.97
C ALA A 63 12.13 -4.14 -0.43
N ARG A 64 12.61 -4.96 0.51
CA ARG A 64 11.79 -5.96 1.20
C ARG A 64 10.68 -5.31 2.02
N ALA A 65 11.00 -4.27 2.79
CA ALA A 65 10.01 -3.57 3.61
C ALA A 65 8.88 -2.99 2.75
N GLN A 66 9.23 -2.28 1.68
CA GLN A 66 8.27 -1.63 0.79
C GLN A 66 7.39 -2.64 0.06
N LEU A 67 7.97 -3.74 -0.45
CA LEU A 67 7.20 -4.79 -1.10
C LEU A 67 6.22 -5.45 -0.12
N ALA A 68 6.65 -5.72 1.11
CA ALA A 68 5.78 -6.31 2.13
C ALA A 68 4.60 -5.39 2.48
N ILE A 69 4.87 -4.11 2.72
CA ILE A 69 3.84 -3.09 2.98
C ILE A 69 2.84 -3.00 1.82
N ALA A 70 3.35 -2.92 0.58
CA ALA A 70 2.53 -2.83 -0.61
C ALA A 70 1.68 -4.09 -0.82
N THR A 71 2.24 -5.26 -0.52
CA THR A 71 1.53 -6.55 -0.60
C THR A 71 0.40 -6.62 0.42
N ASP A 72 0.68 -6.27 1.68
CA ASP A 72 -0.29 -6.32 2.76
C ASP A 72 -1.44 -5.32 2.52
N TYR A 73 -1.13 -4.11 2.05
CA TYR A 73 -2.14 -3.14 1.66
C TYR A 73 -3.05 -3.64 0.54
N ALA A 74 -2.49 -4.32 -0.47
CA ALA A 74 -3.27 -4.94 -1.52
C ALA A 74 -4.22 -6.02 -0.97
N GLN A 75 -3.79 -6.78 0.04
CA GLN A 75 -4.65 -7.76 0.70
C GLN A 75 -5.79 -7.10 1.49
N GLU A 76 -5.57 -5.95 2.11
CA GLU A 76 -6.63 -5.16 2.75
C GLU A 76 -7.64 -4.61 1.75
N ILE A 77 -7.18 -4.09 0.60
CA ILE A 77 -8.09 -3.67 -0.49
C ILE A 77 -8.94 -4.86 -0.96
N ARG A 78 -8.29 -6.01 -1.20
CA ARG A 78 -8.99 -7.24 -1.59
C ARG A 78 -10.05 -7.63 -0.57
N ALA A 79 -9.69 -7.67 0.71
CA ALA A 79 -10.61 -8.03 1.78
C ALA A 79 -11.80 -7.06 1.82
N PHE A 80 -11.54 -5.76 1.76
CA PHE A 80 -12.58 -4.72 1.73
C PHE A 80 -13.54 -4.87 0.53
N LEU A 81 -13.02 -5.10 -0.68
CA LEU A 81 -13.85 -5.26 -1.87
C LEU A 81 -14.64 -6.57 -1.85
N ASN A 82 -14.03 -7.65 -1.37
CA ASN A 82 -14.71 -8.93 -1.19
C ASN A 82 -15.84 -8.82 -0.15
N GLU A 83 -15.60 -8.13 0.97
CA GLU A 83 -16.62 -7.81 1.99
C GLU A 83 -17.75 -6.94 1.42
N THR A 84 -17.40 -5.96 0.59
CA THR A 84 -18.35 -4.96 0.08
C THR A 84 -19.29 -5.54 -0.97
N PHE A 85 -18.77 -6.36 -1.88
CA PHE A 85 -19.50 -6.83 -3.07
C PHE A 85 -19.66 -8.35 -3.12
N GLY A 86 -19.10 -9.12 -2.18
CA GLY A 86 -19.10 -10.58 -2.27
C GLY A 86 -18.33 -11.09 -3.50
N LEU A 87 -17.28 -10.38 -3.89
CA LEU A 87 -16.41 -10.77 -5.00
C LEU A 87 -15.38 -11.79 -4.49
N ASP A 88 -15.11 -12.84 -5.25
CA ASP A 88 -14.03 -13.80 -4.95
C ASP A 88 -12.70 -13.30 -5.53
N LEU A 89 -12.31 -12.06 -5.22
CA LEU A 89 -11.09 -11.48 -5.77
C LEU A 89 -9.85 -12.12 -5.13
N THR A 90 -8.82 -12.31 -5.95
CA THR A 90 -7.47 -12.64 -5.54
C THR A 90 -6.50 -11.62 -6.11
N ILE A 91 -5.56 -11.14 -5.28
CA ILE A 91 -4.54 -10.17 -5.70
C ILE A 91 -3.16 -10.79 -5.45
N THR A 92 -2.35 -10.83 -6.50
CA THR A 92 -0.93 -11.19 -6.43
C THR A 92 -0.09 -9.97 -6.77
N VAL A 93 0.68 -9.48 -5.80
CA VAL A 93 1.58 -8.34 -6.01
C VAL A 93 2.87 -8.83 -6.65
N GLY A 94 3.19 -8.30 -7.83
CA GLY A 94 4.43 -8.58 -8.56
C GLY A 94 5.54 -7.58 -8.27
N GLY A 95 5.19 -6.38 -7.82
CA GLY A 95 6.18 -5.38 -7.43
C GLY A 95 5.60 -4.02 -7.11
N TYR A 96 6.50 -3.14 -6.67
CA TYR A 96 6.21 -1.77 -6.34
C TYR A 96 7.20 -0.85 -7.07
N ARG A 97 6.69 0.16 -7.80
CA ARG A 97 7.51 1.15 -8.54
C ARG A 97 6.95 2.55 -8.34
N GLN A 98 7.71 3.56 -8.78
CA GLN A 98 7.53 5.00 -8.48
C GLN A 98 6.10 5.57 -8.59
N SER A 99 5.19 4.92 -9.31
CA SER A 99 3.81 5.38 -9.51
C SER A 99 2.72 4.43 -8.97
N GLY A 100 3.04 3.24 -8.44
CA GLY A 100 1.98 2.36 -7.95
C GLY A 100 2.37 0.93 -7.62
N LEU A 101 1.34 0.17 -7.24
CA LEU A 101 1.40 -1.27 -7.04
C LEU A 101 1.16 -1.98 -8.37
N TYR A 102 1.99 -2.97 -8.68
CA TYR A 102 1.86 -3.77 -9.89
C TYR A 102 1.64 -5.23 -9.55
N GLY A 103 0.81 -5.91 -10.32
CA GLY A 103 0.52 -7.31 -10.06
C GLY A 103 -0.59 -7.86 -10.94
N ARG A 104 -1.30 -8.84 -10.38
CA ARG A 104 -2.41 -9.54 -11.02
C ARG A 104 -3.62 -9.53 -10.11
N LEU A 105 -4.77 -9.19 -10.69
CA LEU A 105 -6.09 -9.40 -10.13
C LEU A 105 -6.68 -10.63 -10.82
N ASN A 106 -7.23 -11.57 -10.05
CA ASN A 106 -8.03 -12.65 -10.63
C ASN A 106 -9.38 -12.74 -9.91
N HIS A 107 -10.42 -13.01 -10.68
CA HIS A 107 -11.77 -13.29 -10.22
C HIS A 107 -12.45 -14.27 -11.19
N PRO A 108 -13.53 -14.96 -10.80
CA PRO A 108 -14.13 -16.01 -11.62
C PRO A 108 -15.01 -15.49 -12.77
N ARG A 109 -15.10 -14.17 -12.96
CA ARG A 109 -16.00 -13.50 -13.92
C ARG A 109 -15.21 -12.93 -15.09
N THR A 110 -15.84 -12.73 -16.24
CA THR A 110 -15.31 -11.81 -17.27
C THR A 110 -15.45 -10.35 -16.81
N ASP A 111 -14.81 -9.41 -17.51
CA ASP A 111 -14.96 -7.98 -17.20
C ASP A 111 -16.42 -7.53 -17.38
N GLU A 112 -17.10 -8.00 -18.41
CA GLU A 112 -18.53 -7.72 -18.68
C GLU A 112 -19.42 -8.27 -17.56
N GLU A 113 -19.16 -9.51 -17.11
CA GLU A 113 -19.89 -10.13 -16.00
C GLU A 113 -19.61 -9.43 -14.67
N LEU A 114 -18.38 -8.94 -14.46
CA LEU A 114 -18.02 -8.16 -13.28
C LEU A 114 -18.78 -6.82 -13.27
N VAL A 115 -18.78 -6.10 -14.40
CA VAL A 115 -19.51 -4.83 -14.56
C VAL A 115 -20.99 -5.02 -14.26
N ALA A 116 -21.66 -5.92 -14.97
CA ALA A 116 -23.08 -6.17 -14.79
C ALA A 116 -23.44 -6.63 -13.36
N PHE A 117 -22.54 -7.37 -12.70
CA PHE A 117 -22.75 -7.82 -11.32
C PHE A 117 -22.69 -6.67 -10.31
N VAL A 118 -21.69 -5.79 -10.42
CA VAL A 118 -21.54 -4.65 -9.50
C VAL A 118 -22.62 -3.61 -9.77
N GLU A 119 -22.92 -3.29 -11.03
CA GLU A 119 -23.98 -2.35 -11.39
C GLU A 119 -25.34 -2.79 -10.82
N ARG A 120 -25.65 -4.09 -10.85
CA ARG A 120 -26.85 -4.61 -10.21
C ARG A 120 -26.86 -4.34 -8.70
N GLN A 121 -25.74 -4.57 -8.02
CA GLN A 121 -25.63 -4.26 -6.59
C GLN A 121 -25.71 -2.76 -6.31
N MET A 122 -25.14 -1.92 -7.17
CA MET A 122 -25.27 -0.47 -7.05
C MET A 122 -26.74 -0.06 -7.20
N ALA A 123 -27.43 -0.54 -8.22
CA ALA A 123 -28.85 -0.27 -8.43
C ALA A 123 -29.71 -0.75 -7.25
N GLU A 124 -29.44 -1.93 -6.70
CA GLU A 124 -30.18 -2.49 -5.56
C GLU A 124 -29.93 -1.72 -4.25
N ARG A 125 -28.71 -1.23 -4.03
CA ARG A 125 -28.31 -0.62 -2.75
C ARG A 125 -28.37 0.91 -2.74
N CYS A 126 -28.09 1.55 -3.87
CA CYS A 126 -28.15 3.01 -4.05
C CYS A 126 -29.43 3.46 -4.75
N GLY A 127 -30.15 2.57 -5.45
CA GLY A 127 -31.30 2.95 -6.29
C GLY A 127 -30.93 3.48 -7.68
N PHE A 128 -29.63 3.60 -7.99
CA PHE A 128 -29.11 4.04 -9.29
C PHE A 128 -27.76 3.38 -9.59
N ILE A 129 -27.34 3.47 -10.86
CA ILE A 129 -26.02 3.04 -11.32
C ILE A 129 -25.20 4.31 -11.58
N PRO A 130 -24.06 4.50 -10.90
CA PRO A 130 -23.21 5.64 -11.18
C PRO A 130 -22.64 5.60 -12.59
N ASP A 131 -22.59 6.75 -13.25
CA ASP A 131 -22.06 6.92 -14.61
C ASP A 131 -20.52 7.06 -14.57
N TYR A 132 -19.84 5.98 -14.19
CA TYR A 132 -18.38 5.90 -14.17
C TYR A 132 -17.86 5.19 -15.40
N ALA A 133 -16.70 5.62 -15.89
CA ALA A 133 -15.94 4.83 -16.85
C ALA A 133 -15.64 3.44 -16.24
N THR A 134 -15.95 2.40 -16.99
CA THR A 134 -15.88 1.00 -16.57
C THR A 134 -14.57 0.33 -17.01
N PRO A 135 -14.28 -0.89 -16.53
CA PRO A 135 -13.20 -1.71 -17.08
C PRO A 135 -13.26 -1.93 -18.59
N LEU A 136 -14.47 -1.92 -19.17
CA LEU A 136 -14.67 -2.06 -20.62
C LEU A 136 -14.15 -0.85 -21.40
N GLU A 137 -14.09 0.31 -20.74
CA GLU A 137 -13.58 1.57 -21.27
C GLU A 137 -12.09 1.79 -20.97
N GLY A 138 -11.44 0.82 -20.31
CA GLY A 138 -10.00 0.80 -20.06
C GLY A 138 -9.57 1.32 -18.68
N ILE A 139 -10.51 1.49 -17.74
CA ILE A 139 -10.19 1.78 -16.34
C ILE A 139 -9.69 0.52 -15.64
N ASP A 140 -8.71 0.65 -14.73
CA ASP A 140 -8.21 -0.47 -13.96
C ASP A 140 -9.34 -1.02 -13.04
N PRO A 141 -9.65 -2.34 -13.05
CA PRO A 141 -10.81 -2.87 -12.34
C PRO A 141 -10.84 -2.58 -10.84
N LEU A 142 -9.67 -2.56 -10.19
CA LEU A 142 -9.58 -2.22 -8.76
C LEU A 142 -9.95 -0.77 -8.49
N GLU A 143 -9.56 0.16 -9.34
CA GLU A 143 -9.87 1.59 -9.19
C GLU A 143 -11.38 1.81 -9.33
N TRP A 144 -11.99 1.26 -10.39
CA TRP A 144 -13.43 1.33 -10.59
C TRP A 144 -14.22 0.67 -9.44
N LEU A 145 -13.80 -0.51 -8.96
CA LEU A 145 -14.44 -1.16 -7.82
C LEU A 145 -14.36 -0.32 -6.54
N LEU A 146 -13.24 0.38 -6.32
CA LEU A 146 -13.07 1.26 -5.17
C LEU A 146 -13.96 2.50 -5.25
N TRP A 147 -14.13 3.09 -6.44
CA TRP A 147 -15.09 4.16 -6.66
C TRP A 147 -16.52 3.69 -6.35
N CYS A 148 -16.95 2.56 -6.89
CA CYS A 148 -18.27 2.00 -6.58
C CYS A 148 -18.43 1.73 -5.08
N ALA A 149 -17.40 1.19 -4.41
CA ALA A 149 -17.45 0.91 -2.98
C ALA A 149 -17.60 2.18 -2.13
N GLU A 150 -16.96 3.28 -2.53
CA GLU A 150 -17.09 4.55 -1.82
C GLU A 150 -18.48 5.16 -2.04
N THR A 151 -19.01 5.13 -3.27
CA THR A 151 -20.36 5.63 -3.56
C THR A 151 -21.43 4.91 -2.76
N LEU A 152 -21.30 3.59 -2.54
CA LEU A 152 -22.19 2.83 -1.65
C LEU A 152 -22.23 3.36 -0.21
N ARG A 153 -21.17 4.04 0.24
CA ARG A 153 -21.02 4.57 1.60
C ARG A 153 -21.39 6.05 1.70
N HIS A 154 -21.62 6.71 0.57
CA HIS A 154 -21.92 8.13 0.53
C HIS A 154 -23.44 8.35 0.45
N PRO A 155 -24.01 9.26 1.27
CA PRO A 155 -25.45 9.50 1.28
C PRO A 155 -25.96 10.34 0.10
N ASP A 156 -25.07 11.06 -0.58
CA ASP A 156 -25.39 11.92 -1.72
C ASP A 156 -25.39 11.12 -3.03
N PRO A 157 -26.52 11.06 -3.76
CA PRO A 157 -26.61 10.37 -5.05
C PRO A 157 -25.78 11.01 -6.16
N ASP A 158 -25.44 12.29 -6.04
CA ASP A 158 -24.62 13.01 -7.03
C ASP A 158 -23.12 12.96 -6.68
N TYR A 159 -22.73 12.16 -5.68
CA TYR A 159 -21.34 12.01 -5.27
C TYR A 159 -20.48 11.37 -6.36
N VAL A 160 -19.38 12.06 -6.68
CA VAL A 160 -18.32 11.55 -7.54
C VAL A 160 -17.09 11.28 -6.67
N PRO A 161 -16.68 10.01 -6.52
CA PRO A 161 -15.49 9.65 -5.76
C PRO A 161 -14.25 10.35 -6.32
N GLY A 162 -13.57 11.11 -5.46
CA GLY A 162 -12.28 11.73 -5.74
C GLY A 162 -11.13 10.97 -5.08
N ASP A 163 -10.00 11.66 -4.88
CA ASP A 163 -8.81 11.10 -4.22
C ASP A 163 -9.07 10.64 -2.76
N GLU A 164 -10.16 11.10 -2.16
CA GLU A 164 -10.57 10.84 -0.78
C GLU A 164 -10.89 9.36 -0.50
N VAL A 165 -11.32 8.60 -1.53
CA VAL A 165 -11.55 7.14 -1.44
C VAL A 165 -10.32 6.44 -0.85
N TYR A 166 -9.15 6.91 -1.28
CA TYR A 166 -7.90 6.34 -0.90
C TYR A 166 -7.47 6.74 0.52
N ASP A 167 -7.92 7.88 1.04
CA ASP A 167 -7.65 8.30 2.41
C ASP A 167 -8.37 7.42 3.44
N CYS A 168 -9.57 6.94 3.11
CA CYS A 168 -10.34 6.05 3.97
C CYS A 168 -9.64 4.69 4.14
N LEU A 169 -9.22 4.09 3.04
CA LEU A 169 -8.46 2.84 3.03
C LEU A 169 -7.09 3.00 3.67
N ALA A 170 -6.39 4.10 3.37
CA ALA A 170 -5.14 4.43 4.03
C ALA A 170 -5.32 4.50 5.55
N ARG A 171 -6.39 5.15 6.03
CA ARG A 171 -6.69 5.23 7.47
C ARG A 171 -6.97 3.86 8.09
N ARG A 172 -7.76 3.00 7.42
CA ARG A 172 -7.99 1.61 7.86
C ARG A 172 -6.67 0.85 7.95
N TYR A 173 -5.83 0.94 6.94
CA TYR A 173 -4.53 0.28 6.93
C TYR A 173 -3.58 0.81 8.00
N ARG A 174 -3.55 2.13 8.26
CA ARG A 174 -2.74 2.73 9.34
C ARG A 174 -3.09 2.15 10.70
N GLN A 175 -4.37 1.94 10.99
CA GLN A 175 -4.84 1.38 12.27
C GLN A 175 -4.34 -0.04 12.51
N THR A 176 -3.96 -0.78 11.46
CA THR A 176 -3.41 -2.14 11.62
C THR A 176 -2.02 -2.13 12.23
N GLY A 177 -1.26 -1.03 12.17
CA GLY A 177 0.16 -0.99 12.55
C GLY A 177 1.09 -1.82 11.66
N ALA A 178 0.64 -2.27 10.49
CA ALA A 178 1.40 -3.14 9.58
C ALA A 178 2.73 -2.52 9.13
N VAL A 179 2.74 -1.22 8.83
CA VAL A 179 3.94 -0.52 8.35
C VAL A 179 5.10 -0.68 9.34
N LEU A 180 4.89 -0.39 10.62
CA LEU A 180 5.92 -0.53 11.66
C LEU A 180 6.39 -1.99 11.78
N ARG A 181 5.47 -2.97 11.72
CA ARG A 181 5.82 -4.39 11.75
C ARG A 181 6.73 -4.79 10.59
N HIS A 182 6.40 -4.36 9.37
CA HIS A 182 7.19 -4.67 8.19
C HIS A 182 8.55 -3.98 8.18
N VAL A 183 8.63 -2.71 8.62
CA VAL A 183 9.90 -2.00 8.76
C VAL A 183 10.79 -2.68 9.80
N ARG A 184 10.25 -3.08 10.95
CA ARG A 184 10.98 -3.86 11.97
C ARG A 184 11.44 -5.21 11.45
N ALA A 185 10.58 -5.95 10.74
CA ALA A 185 10.94 -7.25 10.19
C ALA A 185 12.03 -7.17 9.10
N ALA A 186 12.17 -6.02 8.47
CA ALA A 186 13.21 -5.73 7.48
C ALA A 186 14.47 -5.09 8.09
N LEU A 187 14.49 -4.80 9.39
CA LEU A 187 15.67 -4.33 10.10
C LEU A 187 16.65 -5.49 10.28
N ASP A 188 17.90 -5.29 9.90
CA ASP A 188 19.01 -6.21 10.15
C ASP A 188 19.68 -5.83 11.49
N PRO A 189 19.46 -6.63 12.57
CA PRO A 189 19.97 -6.31 13.89
C PRO A 189 21.50 -6.43 13.99
N ASP A 190 22.12 -7.33 13.22
CA ASP A 190 23.58 -7.51 13.24
C ASP A 190 24.26 -6.34 12.54
N LYS A 191 23.70 -5.88 11.43
CA LYS A 191 24.15 -4.67 10.73
C LYS A 191 23.97 -3.42 11.58
N LEU A 192 22.83 -3.30 12.28
CA LEU A 192 22.58 -2.19 13.21
C LEU A 192 23.65 -2.16 14.31
N LYS A 193 23.88 -3.30 14.97
CA LYS A 193 24.89 -3.43 16.03
C LYS A 193 26.29 -3.09 15.52
N ALA A 194 26.67 -3.57 14.33
CA ALA A 194 27.97 -3.32 13.72
C ALA A 194 28.18 -1.85 13.31
N LEU A 195 27.10 -1.11 13.03
CA LEU A 195 27.18 0.33 12.76
C LEU A 195 27.27 1.14 14.05
N LEU A 196 26.52 0.77 15.09
CA LEU A 196 26.54 1.43 16.40
C LEU A 196 27.85 1.21 17.16
N SER A 197 28.54 0.09 16.93
CA SER A 197 29.81 -0.23 17.60
C SER A 197 31.02 0.55 17.06
N ARG A 198 30.83 1.45 16.09
CA ARG A 198 31.92 2.22 15.49
C ARG A 198 32.24 3.46 16.32
N PRO A 199 33.48 3.98 16.28
CA PRO A 199 33.81 5.27 16.86
C PRO A 199 32.90 6.37 16.28
N VAL A 200 32.44 7.29 17.13
CA VAL A 200 31.50 8.37 16.76
C VAL A 200 32.01 9.17 15.56
N ASP A 201 33.29 9.52 15.54
CA ASP A 201 33.90 10.27 14.43
C ASP A 201 33.80 9.53 13.09
N ALA A 202 33.96 8.19 13.11
CA ALA A 202 33.84 7.36 11.91
C ALA A 202 32.38 7.19 11.44
N ILE A 203 31.41 7.34 12.35
CA ILE A 203 29.99 7.38 11.99
C ILE A 203 29.67 8.73 11.34
N LEU A 204 30.09 9.85 11.97
CA LEU A 204 29.83 11.21 11.49
C LEU A 204 30.47 11.49 10.13
N GLU A 205 31.73 11.06 9.90
CA GLU A 205 32.37 11.18 8.58
C GLU A 205 31.56 10.50 7.46
N ARG A 206 30.87 9.41 7.79
CA ARG A 206 30.09 8.63 6.82
C ARG A 206 28.69 9.19 6.61
N VAL A 207 28.11 9.84 7.63
CA VAL A 207 26.86 10.60 7.52
C VAL A 207 27.08 11.84 6.65
N LEU A 208 28.18 12.56 6.85
CA LEU A 208 28.50 13.82 6.17
C LEU A 208 28.96 13.63 4.71
N ARG A 209 29.50 12.47 4.35
CA ARG A 209 29.98 12.18 2.99
C ARG A 209 28.91 11.69 2.01
N GLY A 210 27.69 11.37 2.47
CA GLY A 210 26.54 11.00 1.64
C GLY A 210 26.77 9.82 0.70
#